data_AF-A0A2T3JNR1-F1
#
_entry.id   AF-A0A2T3JNR1-F1
#
_cell.length_a   1.000
_cell.length_b   1.000
_cell.length_c   1.000
_cell.angle_alpha   90.00
_cell.angle_beta   90.00
_cell.angle_gamma   90.00
#
_symmetry.space_group_name_H-M   'P 1'
#
loop_
_entity.id
_entity.type
_entity.pdbx_description
1 polymer ?
#
loop_
_entity_poly.entity_id
_entity_poly.type
_entity_poly.pdbx_seq_one_letter_code
_entity_poly.pdbx_strand_id
1 'polypeptide(L)'
;MNKSFPIVSLVLALSSFSALAADTHCHVKQYEMGLRYQQQSAEIMALQLQTYKFAQQQLNENLTQRETNRKSAIIIDLDETVLDNTPLLVKDLKKCHDYTEWDTWGDWEKNGKPRLIPGAKDFLNFVNNQHITIFYVSDRSQENKQATINTLNRLGLPQVNSDHVLLTNKSKQLRREDISHQYQIIMLLGDSLADFAAEFKTKKPTSEQRKLVEQQRQKFGTQWIIMPNSSYGSWSHSKLKSE
;
A
#
# COMPACT_ATOMS: atom_id res chain seq x y z
N MET A 1 61.94 -59.65 -37.66
CA MET A 1 60.62 -59.47 -38.32
C MET A 1 59.60 -59.11 -37.24
N ASN A 2 59.31 -57.81 -37.10
CA ASN A 2 58.42 -57.26 -36.08
C ASN A 2 56.96 -57.66 -36.36
N LYS A 3 56.29 -58.25 -35.38
CA LYS A 3 54.84 -58.46 -35.39
C LYS A 3 54.18 -57.37 -34.55
N SER A 4 53.51 -56.44 -35.22
CA SER A 4 52.69 -55.39 -34.60
C SER A 4 51.35 -55.96 -34.14
N PHE A 5 50.98 -55.71 -32.87
CA PHE A 5 49.64 -55.91 -32.35
C PHE A 5 48.75 -54.69 -32.65
N PRO A 6 47.47 -54.85 -32.99
CA PRO A 6 46.57 -53.70 -33.14
C PRO A 6 46.04 -53.29 -31.77
N ILE A 7 46.28 -52.03 -31.41
CA ILE A 7 45.65 -51.38 -30.26
C ILE A 7 44.24 -50.97 -30.68
N VAL A 8 43.24 -51.55 -30.01
CA VAL A 8 41.83 -51.15 -30.13
C VAL A 8 41.64 -49.84 -29.35
N SER A 9 41.49 -48.73 -30.06
CA SER A 9 41.12 -47.44 -29.46
C SER A 9 39.60 -47.40 -29.26
N LEU A 10 39.16 -47.67 -28.03
CA LEU A 10 37.79 -47.43 -27.60
C LEU A 10 37.60 -45.92 -27.39
N VAL A 11 36.97 -45.25 -28.36
CA VAL A 11 36.61 -43.84 -28.24
C VAL A 11 35.40 -43.73 -27.32
N LEU A 12 35.64 -43.35 -26.07
CA LEU A 12 34.59 -42.97 -25.12
C LEU A 12 34.04 -41.60 -25.55
N ALA A 13 32.89 -41.59 -26.21
CA ALA A 13 32.16 -40.36 -26.50
C ALA A 13 31.57 -39.80 -25.19
N LEU A 14 32.31 -38.88 -24.56
CA LEU A 14 31.79 -38.02 -23.50
C LEU A 14 30.71 -37.11 -24.10
N SER A 15 29.46 -37.55 -24.01
CA SER A 15 28.29 -36.70 -24.24
C SER A 15 28.24 -35.68 -23.10
N SER A 16 28.81 -34.51 -23.33
CA SER A 16 28.61 -33.34 -22.48
C SER A 16 27.13 -32.95 -22.55
N PHE A 17 26.35 -33.45 -21.58
CA PHE A 17 25.05 -32.88 -21.24
C PHE A 17 25.32 -31.47 -20.70
N SER A 18 25.31 -30.49 -21.59
CA SER A 18 25.11 -29.10 -21.21
C SER A 18 23.72 -29.03 -20.59
N ALA A 19 23.64 -29.15 -19.27
CA ALA A 19 22.47 -28.70 -18.54
C ALA A 19 22.35 -27.20 -18.82
N LEU A 20 21.53 -26.86 -19.82
CA LEU A 20 20.93 -25.53 -19.92
C LEU A 20 20.17 -25.37 -18.60
N ALA A 21 20.81 -24.74 -17.62
CA ALA A 21 20.10 -24.15 -16.51
C ALA A 21 19.06 -23.26 -17.18
N ALA A 22 17.79 -23.67 -17.14
CA ALA A 22 16.71 -22.78 -17.49
C ALA A 22 16.90 -21.55 -16.61
N ASP A 23 17.31 -20.44 -17.21
CA ASP A 23 17.27 -19.15 -16.56
C ASP A 23 15.77 -18.88 -16.32
N THR A 24 15.25 -19.40 -15.21
CA THR A 24 13.89 -19.11 -14.75
C THR A 24 13.90 -17.66 -14.32
N HIS A 25 13.82 -16.78 -15.32
CA HIS A 25 13.84 -15.35 -15.12
C HIS A 25 12.65 -14.99 -14.24
N CYS A 26 12.92 -14.66 -12.98
CA CYS A 26 11.94 -14.23 -12.02
C CYS A 26 11.32 -12.91 -12.52
N HIS A 27 10.19 -12.99 -13.22
CA HIS A 27 9.57 -11.85 -13.92
C HIS A 27 9.22 -10.67 -12.98
N VAL A 28 9.09 -10.95 -11.68
CA VAL A 28 8.79 -9.97 -10.63
C VAL A 28 10.00 -9.15 -10.18
N LYS A 29 11.21 -9.44 -10.67
CA LYS A 29 12.44 -8.71 -10.29
C LYS A 29 12.36 -7.20 -10.55
N GLN A 30 11.54 -6.78 -11.50
CA GLN A 30 11.27 -5.36 -11.80
C GLN A 30 10.73 -4.56 -10.60
N TYR A 31 10.09 -5.20 -9.62
CA TYR A 31 9.56 -4.56 -8.42
C TYR A 31 10.62 -4.29 -7.34
N GLU A 32 11.81 -4.90 -7.45
CA GLU A 32 12.78 -4.96 -6.38
C GLU A 32 13.28 -3.59 -5.92
N MET A 33 13.53 -2.65 -6.85
CA MET A 33 14.01 -1.31 -6.49
C MET A 33 12.94 -0.49 -5.75
N GLY A 34 11.69 -0.55 -6.22
CA GLY A 34 10.55 0.10 -5.54
C GLY A 34 10.36 -0.48 -4.13
N LEU A 35 10.41 -1.80 -3.98
CA LEU A 35 10.32 -2.43 -2.66
C LEU A 35 11.50 -2.14 -1.74
N ARG A 36 12.73 -2.04 -2.28
CA ARG A 36 13.89 -1.59 -1.49
C ARG A 36 13.68 -0.17 -0.96
N TYR A 37 13.18 0.74 -1.81
CA TYR A 37 12.83 2.08 -1.37
C TYR A 37 11.72 2.06 -0.30
N GLN A 38 10.60 1.38 -0.55
CA GLN A 38 9.45 1.32 0.36
C GLN A 38 9.77 0.68 1.72
N GLN A 39 10.60 -0.37 1.74
CA GLN A 39 10.81 -1.17 2.94
C GLN A 39 12.07 -0.78 3.73
N GLN A 40 13.14 -0.37 3.05
CA GLN A 40 14.47 -0.26 3.66
C GLN A 40 15.05 1.15 3.65
N SER A 41 14.57 2.05 2.79
CA SER A 41 15.16 3.40 2.72
C SER A 41 14.89 4.19 4.01
N ALA A 42 15.83 5.03 4.41
CA ALA A 42 15.58 5.98 5.50
C ALA A 42 14.68 7.13 5.02
N GLU A 43 14.70 7.41 3.71
CA GLU A 43 13.94 8.44 3.02
C GLU A 43 12.43 8.19 3.13
N ILE A 44 11.96 6.96 2.92
CA ILE A 44 10.53 6.66 3.06
C ILE A 44 10.06 6.88 4.51
N MET A 45 10.87 6.48 5.50
CA MET A 45 10.57 6.72 6.92
C MET A 45 10.52 8.22 7.22
N ALA A 46 11.47 8.99 6.69
CA ALA A 46 11.48 10.44 6.85
C ALA A 46 10.24 11.10 6.22
N LEU A 47 9.85 10.68 5.00
CA LEU A 47 8.64 11.16 4.35
C LEU A 47 7.38 10.79 5.14
N GLN A 48 7.26 9.57 5.65
CA GLN A 48 6.12 9.14 6.46
C GLN A 48 5.98 9.97 7.75
N LEU A 49 7.08 10.16 8.49
CA LEU A 49 7.11 11.00 9.68
C LEU A 49 6.78 12.47 9.37
N GLN A 50 7.35 13.01 8.28
CA GLN A 50 7.08 14.36 7.82
C GLN A 50 5.60 14.54 7.47
N THR A 51 5.03 13.61 6.71
CA THR A 51 3.64 13.67 6.29
C THR A 51 2.69 13.61 7.47
N TYR A 52 2.92 12.74 8.46
CA TYR A 52 2.07 12.70 9.66
C TYR A 52 2.22 13.95 10.53
N LYS A 53 3.44 14.48 10.68
CA LYS A 53 3.64 15.76 11.40
C LYS A 53 2.91 16.90 10.70
N PHE A 54 2.99 16.96 9.38
CA PHE A 54 2.27 17.93 8.57
C PHE A 54 0.75 17.75 8.67
N ALA A 55 0.25 16.52 8.66
CA ALA A 55 -1.17 16.23 8.87
C ALA A 55 -1.68 16.72 10.23
N GLN A 56 -0.88 16.62 11.30
CA GLN A 56 -1.24 17.21 12.60
C GLN A 56 -1.42 18.73 12.52
N GLN A 57 -0.51 19.41 11.80
CA GLN A 57 -0.59 20.87 11.62
C GLN A 57 -1.85 21.25 10.84
N GLN A 58 -2.09 20.59 9.70
CA GLN A 58 -3.26 20.87 8.85
C GLN A 58 -4.57 20.49 9.53
N LEU A 59 -4.58 19.48 10.40
CA LEU A 59 -5.76 19.13 11.18
C LEU A 59 -6.16 20.29 12.10
N ASN A 60 -5.19 20.92 12.77
CA ASN A 60 -5.47 22.08 13.62
C ASN A 60 -6.02 23.25 12.80
N GLU A 61 -5.48 23.50 11.60
CA GLU A 61 -6.01 24.52 10.69
C GLU A 61 -7.45 24.21 10.27
N ASN A 62 -7.72 22.99 9.78
CA ASN A 62 -9.05 22.56 9.35
C ASN A 62 -10.08 22.64 10.50
N LEU A 63 -9.65 22.38 11.74
CA LEU A 63 -10.51 22.51 12.92
C LEU A 63 -10.94 23.95 13.18
N THR A 64 -10.15 24.97 12.83
CA THR A 64 -10.56 26.38 12.96
C THR A 64 -11.63 26.78 11.95
N GLN A 65 -11.70 26.08 10.82
CA GLN A 65 -12.61 26.35 9.71
C GLN A 65 -13.86 25.47 9.72
N ARG A 66 -14.03 24.63 10.75
CA ARG A 66 -15.09 23.62 10.81
C ARG A 66 -16.46 24.20 11.17
N GLU A 67 -17.51 23.45 10.84
CA GLU A 67 -18.87 23.70 11.31
C GLU A 67 -18.98 23.19 12.76
N THR A 68 -19.07 24.11 13.73
CA THR A 68 -19.01 23.77 15.16
C THR A 68 -20.24 23.01 15.68
N ASN A 69 -21.34 23.01 14.93
CA ASN A 69 -22.58 22.29 15.24
C ASN A 69 -22.60 20.83 14.75
N ARG A 70 -21.54 20.36 14.08
CA ARG A 70 -21.43 18.98 13.58
C ARG A 70 -20.27 18.25 14.22
N LYS A 71 -20.43 16.93 14.37
CA LYS A 71 -19.34 16.05 14.81
C LYS A 71 -18.26 16.01 13.73
N SER A 72 -17.00 16.17 14.10
CA SER A 72 -15.89 16.08 13.14
C SER A 72 -15.34 14.66 13.04
N ALA A 73 -14.93 14.28 11.84
CA ALA A 73 -14.27 13.01 11.60
C ALA A 73 -13.08 13.16 10.63
N ILE A 74 -12.09 12.28 10.80
CA ILE A 74 -11.12 11.97 9.74
C ILE A 74 -11.43 10.60 9.15
N ILE A 75 -10.99 10.41 7.91
CA ILE A 75 -10.99 9.10 7.26
C ILE A 75 -9.56 8.77 6.86
N ILE A 76 -9.11 7.57 7.19
CA ILE A 76 -7.77 7.10 6.93
C ILE A 76 -7.81 5.71 6.29
N ASP A 77 -7.05 5.51 5.21
CA ASP A 77 -6.82 4.19 4.66
C ASP A 77 -5.94 3.33 5.60
N LEU A 78 -5.93 2.01 5.41
CA LEU A 78 -5.09 1.11 6.19
C LEU A 78 -3.78 0.74 5.51
N ASP A 79 -3.81 0.24 4.29
CA ASP A 79 -2.67 -0.47 3.70
C ASP A 79 -1.70 0.54 3.07
N GLU A 80 -0.42 0.48 3.44
CA GLU A 80 0.62 1.46 3.06
C GLU A 80 0.36 2.90 3.56
N THR A 81 -0.73 3.12 4.31
CA THR A 81 -1.06 4.36 5.02
C THR A 81 -0.80 4.22 6.52
N VAL A 82 -1.45 3.24 7.18
CA VAL A 82 -1.29 2.94 8.61
C VAL A 82 -0.48 1.66 8.82
N LEU A 83 -0.69 0.66 7.98
CA LEU A 83 -0.10 -0.66 8.04
C LEU A 83 0.95 -0.81 6.95
N ASP A 84 2.17 -1.18 7.34
CA ASP A 84 3.23 -1.59 6.44
C ASP A 84 3.08 -3.09 6.13
N ASN A 85 2.69 -3.39 4.88
CA ASN A 85 2.50 -4.72 4.35
C ASN A 85 3.68 -5.19 3.48
N THR A 86 4.76 -4.40 3.37
CA THR A 86 5.95 -4.78 2.59
C THR A 86 6.53 -6.17 2.93
N PRO A 87 6.41 -6.73 4.16
CA PRO A 87 6.84 -8.10 4.40
C PRO A 87 6.11 -9.15 3.55
N LEU A 88 4.82 -8.95 3.23
CA LEU A 88 4.08 -9.80 2.29
C LEU A 88 4.67 -9.66 0.89
N LEU A 89 4.82 -8.43 0.42
CA LEU A 89 5.31 -8.15 -0.94
C LEU A 89 6.70 -8.78 -1.17
N VAL A 90 7.58 -8.69 -0.17
CA VAL A 90 8.92 -9.31 -0.21
C VAL A 90 8.85 -10.84 -0.12
N LYS A 91 7.89 -11.40 0.64
CA LYS A 91 7.69 -12.86 0.70
C LYS A 91 7.29 -13.40 -0.66
N ASP A 92 6.42 -12.71 -1.39
CA ASP A 92 5.96 -13.11 -2.72
C ASP A 92 7.07 -12.91 -3.75
N LEU A 93 7.78 -11.78 -3.71
CA LEU A 93 8.96 -11.53 -4.54
C LEU A 93 10.01 -12.65 -4.42
N LYS A 94 10.32 -13.09 -3.19
CA LYS A 94 11.28 -14.19 -2.93
C LYS A 94 10.82 -15.54 -3.48
N LYS A 95 9.53 -15.71 -3.72
CA LYS A 95 8.94 -16.92 -4.32
C LYS A 95 8.75 -16.78 -5.83
N CYS A 96 9.21 -15.69 -6.44
CA CYS A 96 8.91 -15.32 -7.82
C CYS A 96 7.41 -15.25 -8.12
N HIS A 97 6.62 -14.87 -7.11
CA HIS A 97 5.19 -14.65 -7.19
C HIS A 97 4.90 -13.17 -7.33
N ASP A 98 4.02 -12.81 -8.28
CA ASP A 98 3.61 -11.42 -8.48
C ASP A 98 2.58 -11.04 -7.41
N TYR A 99 3.00 -10.22 -6.45
CA TYR A 99 2.12 -9.76 -5.38
C TYR A 99 0.94 -8.91 -5.88
N THR A 100 0.97 -8.46 -7.14
CA THR A 100 -0.12 -7.72 -7.76
C THR A 100 -1.25 -8.61 -8.29
N GLU A 101 -1.13 -9.94 -8.16
CA GLU A 101 -2.23 -10.90 -8.36
C GLU A 101 -3.21 -10.93 -7.17
N TRP A 102 -2.81 -10.38 -6.01
CA TRP A 102 -3.63 -10.23 -4.79
C TRP A 102 -4.18 -11.52 -4.16
N ASP A 103 -3.79 -12.69 -4.64
CA ASP A 103 -4.23 -14.02 -4.20
C ASP A 103 -3.65 -14.44 -2.84
N THR A 104 -2.53 -13.84 -2.41
CA THR A 104 -1.91 -14.05 -1.09
C THR A 104 -2.41 -13.08 -0.02
N TRP A 105 -3.09 -12.00 -0.41
CA TRP A 105 -3.47 -10.90 0.48
C TRP A 105 -4.51 -11.32 1.52
N GLY A 106 -5.47 -12.16 1.12
CA GLY A 106 -6.51 -12.66 2.03
C GLY A 106 -5.96 -13.49 3.19
N ASP A 107 -4.90 -14.28 2.96
CA ASP A 107 -4.19 -14.99 4.03
C ASP A 107 -3.41 -14.01 4.91
N TRP A 108 -2.76 -13.02 4.31
CA TRP A 108 -2.04 -11.98 5.05
C TRP A 108 -2.94 -11.14 5.95
N GLU A 109 -4.15 -10.78 5.53
CA GLU A 109 -5.12 -10.08 6.38
C GLU A 109 -5.50 -10.89 7.62
N LYS A 110 -5.56 -12.23 7.51
CA LYS A 110 -5.90 -13.15 8.60
C LYS A 110 -4.72 -13.43 9.53
N ASN A 111 -3.58 -13.78 8.93
CA ASN A 111 -2.45 -14.43 9.61
C ASN A 111 -1.17 -13.57 9.60
N GLY A 112 -1.16 -12.52 8.80
CA GLY A 112 -0.05 -11.59 8.68
C GLY A 112 0.21 -10.80 9.95
N LYS A 113 1.41 -10.22 9.98
CA LYS A 113 1.88 -9.37 11.07
C LYS A 113 2.42 -8.07 10.46
N PRO A 114 1.55 -7.23 9.89
CA PRO A 114 1.99 -5.93 9.38
C PRO A 114 2.55 -5.09 10.53
N ARG A 115 3.46 -4.19 10.17
CA ARG A 115 4.01 -3.20 11.11
C ARG A 115 3.20 -1.90 11.00
N LEU A 116 3.40 -0.99 11.93
CA LEU A 116 2.88 0.37 11.79
C LEU A 116 3.79 1.18 10.89
N ILE A 117 3.19 1.96 9.99
CA ILE A 117 3.89 3.04 9.29
C ILE A 117 4.34 4.07 10.34
N PRO A 118 5.63 4.48 10.34
CA PRO A 118 6.16 5.51 11.24
C PRO A 118 5.28 6.76 11.32
N GLY A 119 4.95 7.17 12.55
CA GLY A 119 4.10 8.35 12.82
C GLY A 119 2.59 8.10 12.84
N ALA A 120 2.10 6.99 12.26
CA ALA A 120 0.65 6.73 12.15
C ALA A 120 -0.04 6.64 13.51
N LYS A 121 0.53 5.89 14.46
CA LYS A 121 -0.05 5.72 15.80
C LYS A 121 -0.08 7.03 16.59
N ASP A 122 0.99 7.81 16.53
CA ASP A 122 1.07 9.09 17.23
C ASP A 122 0.07 10.11 16.66
N PHE A 123 -0.08 10.15 15.33
CA PHE A 123 -1.12 10.94 14.67
C PHE A 123 -2.53 10.51 15.10
N LEU A 124 -2.83 9.22 15.06
CA LEU A 124 -4.16 8.72 15.42
C LEU A 124 -4.49 8.97 16.90
N ASN A 125 -3.52 8.83 17.81
CA ASN A 125 -3.69 9.18 19.21
C ASN A 125 -3.91 10.68 19.41
N PHE A 126 -3.18 11.52 18.68
CA PHE A 126 -3.39 12.97 18.67
C PHE A 126 -4.81 13.33 18.23
N VAL A 127 -5.30 12.75 17.14
CA VAL A 127 -6.69 12.94 16.65
C VAL A 127 -7.70 12.49 17.70
N ASN A 128 -7.48 11.32 18.30
CA ASN A 128 -8.36 10.76 19.33
C ASN A 128 -8.45 11.66 20.58
N ASN A 129 -7.32 12.24 21.01
CA ASN A 129 -7.27 13.15 22.15
C ASN A 129 -7.98 14.48 21.90
N GLN A 130 -8.24 14.83 20.64
CA GLN A 130 -9.05 15.97 20.26
C GLN A 130 -10.56 15.64 20.14
N HIS A 131 -10.96 14.43 20.53
CA HIS A 131 -12.33 13.94 20.41
C HIS A 131 -12.87 13.93 18.97
N ILE A 132 -11.98 13.85 17.98
CA ILE A 132 -12.34 13.70 16.58
C ILE A 132 -12.56 12.21 16.30
N THR A 133 -13.62 11.90 15.55
CA THR A 133 -13.93 10.51 15.18
C THR A 133 -12.99 10.03 14.09
N ILE A 134 -12.49 8.80 14.20
CA ILE A 134 -11.58 8.18 13.23
C ILE A 134 -12.29 7.03 12.55
N PHE A 135 -12.42 7.11 11.23
CA PHE A 135 -12.86 5.99 10.41
C PHE A 135 -11.70 5.41 9.62
N TYR A 136 -11.47 4.12 9.79
CA TYR A 136 -10.53 3.33 9.00
C TYR A 136 -11.26 2.77 7.78
N VAL A 137 -11.06 3.37 6.60
CA VAL A 137 -11.77 3.00 5.37
C VAL A 137 -10.80 2.33 4.39
N SER A 138 -10.86 1.00 4.32
CA SER A 138 -9.91 0.17 3.58
C SER A 138 -10.60 -0.76 2.59
N ASP A 139 -9.91 -1.10 1.50
CA ASP A 139 -10.40 -2.06 0.51
C ASP A 139 -10.07 -3.54 0.88
N ARG A 140 -9.57 -3.81 2.10
CA ARG A 140 -9.49 -5.17 2.67
C ARG A 140 -10.83 -5.90 2.65
N SER A 141 -10.80 -7.22 2.65
CA SER A 141 -12.01 -8.05 2.53
C SER A 141 -12.92 -7.97 3.76
N GLN A 142 -14.23 -7.90 3.53
CA GLN A 142 -15.23 -7.97 4.62
C GLN A 142 -15.20 -9.29 5.38
N GLU A 143 -14.85 -10.39 4.70
CA GLU A 143 -14.67 -11.70 5.34
C GLU A 143 -13.57 -11.67 6.41
N ASN A 144 -12.63 -10.75 6.28
CA ASN A 144 -11.48 -10.58 7.16
C ASN A 144 -11.63 -9.42 8.16
N LYS A 145 -12.86 -8.87 8.30
CA LYS A 145 -13.12 -7.72 9.17
C LYS A 145 -12.66 -7.95 10.61
N GLN A 146 -12.99 -9.10 11.19
CA GLN A 146 -12.58 -9.40 12.57
C GLN A 146 -11.05 -9.54 12.70
N ALA A 147 -10.38 -10.16 11.72
CA ALA A 147 -8.92 -10.28 11.74
C ALA A 147 -8.23 -8.92 11.62
N THR A 148 -8.76 -8.02 10.79
CA THR A 148 -8.28 -6.64 10.67
C THR A 148 -8.48 -5.88 11.98
N ILE A 149 -9.67 -5.93 12.58
CA ILE A 149 -9.94 -5.33 13.90
C ILE A 149 -8.97 -5.85 14.97
N ASN A 150 -8.74 -7.17 15.03
CA ASN A 150 -7.80 -7.77 15.98
C ASN A 150 -6.37 -7.28 15.74
N THR A 151 -5.95 -7.13 14.48
CA THR A 151 -4.64 -6.60 14.12
C THR A 151 -4.48 -5.15 14.59
N LEU A 152 -5.45 -4.28 14.30
CA LEU A 152 -5.40 -2.87 14.69
C LEU A 152 -5.43 -2.70 16.23
N ASN A 153 -6.23 -3.50 16.94
CA ASN A 153 -6.25 -3.54 18.40
C ASN A 153 -4.91 -4.00 18.99
N ARG A 154 -4.29 -5.05 18.43
CA ARG A 154 -2.97 -5.52 18.84
C ARG A 154 -1.88 -4.47 18.64
N LEU A 155 -1.99 -3.64 17.61
CA LEU A 155 -1.10 -2.50 17.37
C LEU A 155 -1.40 -1.30 18.29
N GLY A 156 -2.48 -1.36 19.06
CA GLY A 156 -2.90 -0.35 20.03
C GLY A 156 -3.34 0.94 19.37
N LEU A 157 -4.08 0.85 18.27
CA LEU A 157 -4.68 2.00 17.60
C LEU A 157 -6.02 2.39 18.26
N PRO A 158 -6.37 3.68 18.29
CA PRO A 158 -7.58 4.16 18.95
C PRO A 158 -8.84 3.90 18.12
N GLN A 159 -9.99 3.87 18.79
CA GLN A 159 -11.33 3.78 18.18
C GLN A 159 -11.52 2.57 17.24
N VAL A 160 -10.81 1.47 17.47
CA VAL A 160 -10.90 0.27 16.64
C VAL A 160 -12.12 -0.57 17.06
N ASN A 161 -13.19 -0.51 16.27
CA ASN A 161 -14.39 -1.34 16.43
C ASN A 161 -15.10 -1.53 15.08
N SER A 162 -16.21 -2.27 15.06
CA SER A 162 -16.99 -2.57 13.85
C SER A 162 -17.54 -1.34 13.14
N ASP A 163 -17.80 -0.27 13.87
CA ASP A 163 -18.49 0.93 13.36
C ASP A 163 -17.48 1.92 12.78
N HIS A 164 -16.22 1.85 13.23
CA HIS A 164 -15.13 2.70 12.79
C HIS A 164 -14.24 2.02 11.75
N VAL A 165 -14.21 0.69 11.69
CA VAL A 165 -13.45 -0.08 10.68
C VAL A 165 -14.39 -0.50 9.54
N LEU A 166 -14.32 0.23 8.42
CA LEU A 166 -15.20 0.10 7.26
C LEU A 166 -14.47 -0.53 6.06
N LEU A 167 -14.56 -1.85 5.95
CA LEU A 167 -13.94 -2.64 4.88
C LEU A 167 -14.78 -2.68 3.58
N THR A 168 -14.35 -3.43 2.58
CA THR A 168 -14.96 -3.40 1.23
C THR A 168 -16.31 -4.13 1.13
N ASN A 169 -17.41 -3.40 1.33
CA ASN A 169 -18.77 -3.84 0.95
C ASN A 169 -19.37 -3.00 -0.19
N LYS A 170 -18.81 -1.82 -0.42
CA LYS A 170 -19.15 -0.87 -1.47
C LYS A 170 -17.94 0.02 -1.78
N SER A 171 -18.05 0.92 -2.75
CA SER A 171 -16.95 1.85 -3.08
C SER A 171 -16.53 2.70 -1.87
N LYS A 172 -15.26 3.13 -1.81
CA LYS A 172 -14.81 4.07 -0.76
C LYS A 172 -15.61 5.37 -0.79
N GLN A 173 -16.00 5.84 -1.98
CA GLN A 173 -16.90 6.99 -2.12
C GLN A 173 -18.19 6.81 -1.33
N LEU A 174 -18.92 5.72 -1.55
CA LEU A 174 -20.20 5.48 -0.86
C LEU A 174 -20.01 5.31 0.66
N ARG A 175 -18.84 4.84 1.12
CA ARG A 175 -18.50 4.79 2.55
C ARG A 175 -18.19 6.18 3.12
N ARG A 176 -17.49 7.03 2.37
CA ARG A 176 -17.28 8.45 2.73
C ARG A 176 -18.60 9.21 2.79
N GLU A 177 -19.50 8.96 1.85
CA GLU A 177 -20.84 9.57 1.82
C GLU A 177 -21.67 9.18 3.05
N ASP A 178 -21.71 7.89 3.41
CA ASP A 178 -22.36 7.44 4.65
C ASP A 178 -21.88 8.19 5.89
N ILE A 179 -20.55 8.32 6.02
CA ILE A 179 -19.92 9.06 7.13
C ILE A 179 -20.35 10.53 7.08
N SER A 180 -20.36 11.14 5.89
CA SER A 180 -20.67 12.56 5.70
C SER A 180 -22.09 12.95 6.12
N HIS A 181 -23.04 12.00 6.15
CA HIS A 181 -24.40 12.24 6.62
C HIS A 181 -24.46 12.57 8.11
N GLN A 182 -23.53 12.04 8.92
CA GLN A 182 -23.51 12.24 10.38
C GLN A 182 -22.32 13.07 10.85
N TYR A 183 -21.24 13.11 10.07
CA TYR A 183 -19.98 13.75 10.42
C TYR A 183 -19.56 14.76 9.36
N GLN A 184 -18.95 15.85 9.80
CA GLN A 184 -18.13 16.69 8.93
C GLN A 184 -16.76 16.02 8.79
N ILE A 185 -16.45 15.55 7.57
CA ILE A 185 -15.15 14.98 7.27
C ILE A 185 -14.16 16.13 7.05
N ILE A 186 -13.20 16.27 7.96
CA ILE A 186 -12.24 17.40 7.96
C ILE A 186 -10.86 17.01 7.42
N MET A 187 -10.59 15.72 7.23
CA MET A 187 -9.35 15.24 6.64
C MET A 187 -9.51 13.82 6.09
N LEU A 188 -8.89 13.57 4.94
CA LEU A 188 -8.72 12.27 4.31
C LEU A 188 -7.22 11.96 4.23
N LEU A 189 -6.82 10.74 4.58
CA LEU A 189 -5.44 10.26 4.49
C LEU A 189 -5.39 8.92 3.75
N GLY A 190 -4.44 8.78 2.83
CA GLY A 190 -4.28 7.55 2.04
C GLY A 190 -3.03 7.59 1.16
N ASP A 191 -2.59 6.43 0.66
CA ASP A 191 -1.49 6.32 -0.30
C ASP A 191 -1.97 6.31 -1.76
N SER A 192 -3.27 6.04 -1.98
CA SER A 192 -3.90 5.98 -3.29
C SER A 192 -4.81 7.17 -3.53
N LEU A 193 -4.79 7.70 -4.75
CA LEU A 193 -5.66 8.82 -5.12
C LEU A 193 -7.16 8.50 -4.94
N ALA A 194 -7.56 7.23 -5.07
CA ALA A 194 -8.94 6.77 -4.87
C ALA A 194 -9.42 6.89 -3.41
N ASP A 195 -8.51 7.06 -2.45
CA ASP A 195 -8.82 7.30 -1.04
C ASP A 195 -9.48 8.67 -0.84
N PHE A 196 -9.20 9.61 -1.74
CA PHE A 196 -9.71 10.98 -1.68
C PHE A 196 -10.99 11.18 -2.49
N ALA A 197 -11.01 10.70 -3.74
CA ALA A 197 -12.10 10.98 -4.67
C ALA A 197 -12.33 9.84 -5.67
N ALA A 198 -13.58 9.68 -6.12
CA ALA A 198 -13.98 8.54 -6.97
C ALA A 198 -13.46 8.66 -8.40
N GLU A 199 -13.24 9.88 -8.86
CA GLU A 199 -12.71 10.24 -10.17
C GLU A 199 -11.33 9.62 -10.43
N PHE A 200 -10.58 9.35 -9.35
CA PHE A 200 -9.30 8.66 -9.39
C PHE A 200 -9.44 7.14 -9.50
N LYS A 201 -10.58 6.55 -9.11
CA LYS A 201 -10.88 5.10 -9.22
C LYS A 201 -11.32 4.74 -10.63
N THR A 202 -10.47 5.05 -11.61
CA THR A 202 -10.74 4.84 -13.04
C THR A 202 -9.53 4.18 -13.72
N LYS A 203 -9.77 3.46 -14.82
CA LYS A 203 -8.70 2.93 -15.70
C LYS A 203 -8.06 4.03 -16.58
N LYS A 204 -8.17 5.29 -16.16
CA LYS A 204 -7.67 6.44 -16.92
C LYS A 204 -6.15 6.39 -16.99
N PRO A 205 -5.53 6.79 -18.11
CA PRO A 205 -4.08 6.88 -18.21
C PRO A 205 -3.48 7.81 -17.15
N THR A 206 -2.23 7.56 -16.78
CA THR A 206 -1.47 8.38 -15.82
C THR A 206 -1.46 9.87 -16.16
N SER A 207 -1.49 10.25 -17.44
CA SER A 207 -1.59 11.65 -17.86
C SER A 207 -2.91 12.31 -17.44
N GLU A 208 -4.02 11.58 -17.47
CA GLU A 208 -5.33 12.10 -17.05
C GLU A 208 -5.45 12.12 -15.53
N GLN A 209 -4.93 11.10 -14.84
CA GLN A 209 -4.81 11.09 -13.38
C GLN A 209 -4.03 12.32 -12.88
N ARG A 210 -2.92 12.68 -13.54
CA ARG A 210 -2.14 13.89 -13.22
C ARG A 210 -2.91 15.19 -13.47
N LYS A 211 -3.76 15.26 -14.50
CA LYS A 211 -4.64 16.42 -14.73
C LYS A 211 -5.68 16.56 -13.61
N LEU A 212 -6.26 15.46 -13.16
CA LEU A 212 -7.19 15.46 -12.02
C LEU A 212 -6.49 15.93 -10.73
N VAL A 213 -5.23 15.51 -10.51
CA VAL A 213 -4.43 16.02 -9.38
C VAL A 213 -4.27 17.55 -9.47
N GLU A 214 -3.88 18.09 -10.62
CA GLU A 214 -3.74 19.55 -10.79
C GLU A 214 -5.07 20.29 -10.56
N GLN A 215 -6.19 19.75 -11.07
CA GLN A 215 -7.53 20.32 -10.85
C GLN A 215 -7.90 20.36 -9.36
N GLN A 216 -7.40 19.42 -8.57
CA GLN A 216 -7.66 19.30 -7.13
C GLN A 216 -6.49 19.82 -6.27
N ARG A 217 -5.51 20.52 -6.85
CA ARG A 217 -4.25 20.90 -6.17
C ARG A 217 -4.43 21.59 -4.82
N GLN A 218 -5.51 22.37 -4.66
CA GLN A 218 -5.79 23.12 -3.42
C GLN A 218 -6.21 22.22 -2.25
N LYS A 219 -6.62 20.97 -2.53
CA LYS A 219 -7.01 20.00 -1.51
C LYS A 219 -5.82 19.22 -0.96
N PHE A 220 -4.81 18.99 -1.79
CA PHE A 220 -3.61 18.26 -1.40
C PHE A 220 -2.80 19.08 -0.40
N GLY A 221 -2.48 18.45 0.73
CA GLY A 221 -1.82 19.09 1.86
C GLY A 221 -2.70 20.04 2.65
N THR A 222 -4.02 19.97 2.50
CA THR A 222 -4.98 20.65 3.39
C THR A 222 -5.95 19.62 3.96
N GLN A 223 -6.96 19.26 3.18
CA GLN A 223 -7.94 18.23 3.52
C GLN A 223 -7.52 16.83 3.04
N TRP A 224 -6.62 16.73 2.06
CA TRP A 224 -6.13 15.46 1.50
C TRP A 224 -4.64 15.30 1.77
N ILE A 225 -4.28 14.33 2.60
CA ILE A 225 -2.90 14.02 2.94
C ILE A 225 -2.50 12.71 2.24
N ILE A 226 -1.59 12.82 1.27
CA ILE A 226 -1.10 11.68 0.49
C ILE A 226 0.12 11.03 1.17
N MET A 227 0.10 9.70 1.29
CA MET A 227 1.24 8.90 1.74
C MET A 227 2.04 8.37 0.55
N PRO A 228 3.37 8.27 0.66
CA PRO A 228 4.19 7.70 -0.40
C PRO A 228 4.06 6.16 -0.43
N ASN A 229 3.70 5.63 -1.60
CA ASN A 229 3.75 4.20 -1.89
C ASN A 229 4.40 3.96 -3.25
N SER A 230 5.56 3.31 -3.23
CA SER A 230 6.33 2.93 -4.42
C SER A 230 6.20 1.45 -4.79
N SER A 231 5.41 0.69 -4.03
CA SER A 231 5.31 -0.76 -4.19
C SER A 231 4.22 -1.19 -5.17
N TYR A 232 3.09 -0.50 -5.20
CA TYR A 232 2.00 -0.75 -6.14
C TYR A 232 1.14 0.50 -6.32
N GLY A 233 0.21 0.44 -7.28
CA GLY A 233 -0.78 1.48 -7.54
C GLY A 233 -1.22 1.48 -9.00
N SER A 234 -2.20 2.30 -9.34
CA SER A 234 -2.69 2.42 -10.73
C SER A 234 -1.61 2.83 -11.73
N TRP A 235 -0.50 3.38 -11.24
CA TRP A 235 0.65 3.81 -12.02
C TRP A 235 1.61 2.66 -12.40
N SER A 236 1.51 1.47 -11.80
CA SER A 236 2.49 0.37 -11.92
C SER A 236 2.75 -0.11 -13.34
N HIS A 237 1.76 -0.02 -14.23
CA HIS A 237 1.87 -0.40 -15.65
C HIS A 237 2.14 0.78 -16.60
N SER A 238 2.43 1.96 -16.05
CA SER A 238 2.73 3.14 -16.86
C SER A 238 4.05 2.96 -17.60
N LYS A 239 4.06 3.30 -18.89
CA LYS A 239 5.31 3.38 -19.65
C LYS A 239 6.16 4.54 -19.13
N LEU A 240 7.42 4.25 -18.82
CA LEU A 240 8.44 5.28 -18.57
C LEU A 240 8.66 6.08 -19.86
N LYS A 241 8.91 7.38 -19.71
CA LYS A 241 9.13 8.31 -20.82
C LYS A 241 10.52 8.95 -20.68
N SER A 242 11.26 9.03 -21.78
CA SER A 242 12.50 9.80 -21.89
C SER A 242 12.25 11.24 -22.38
N GLU A 243 11.07 11.50 -22.96
CA GLU A 243 10.59 12.77 -23.53
C GLU A 243 9.08 12.93 -23.30
#